data_AF-A0A3N7GWB8-F1
#
_entry.id   AF-A0A3N7GWB8-F1
#
_cell.length_a   1.000
_cell.length_b   1.000
_cell.length_c   1.000
_cell.angle_alpha   90.00
_cell.angle_beta   90.00
_cell.angle_gamma   90.00
#
_symmetry.space_group_name_H-M   'P 1'
#
loop_
_entity.id
_entity.type
_entity.pdbx_description
1 polymer ?
#
loop_
_entity_poly.entity_id
_entity_poly.type
_entity_poly.pdbx_seq_one_letter_code
_entity_poly.pdbx_strand_id
1 'polypeptide(L)'
;MPLNEYNRKRNFNETDEPEGLEHTSNGKLKFVVQRHAASHLHYDFRLEMDGVLKSWAVPKGPSLDPADKRLAMMVEDHPYSYRTFEGSIPEGNYGAGEVEIWDEGTYEPLGMQKGKSDDMIMQRELHSGSLKFIMHGEKLQGEFALVKMKTGDENAWLLLKHRDEFAEKGYDAEDYTDPDSKVSRFAREKFGTKKKSERQRNHKRNRLSGKL
;
A
#
# COMPACT_ATOMS: atom_id res chain seq x y z
N MET A 1 13.16 9.46 -17.01
CA MET A 1 12.10 10.11 -16.23
C MET A 1 11.46 9.07 -15.31
N PRO A 2 10.96 9.47 -14.13
CA PRO A 2 10.42 8.55 -13.12
C PRO A 2 9.39 7.55 -13.68
N LEU A 3 8.55 7.99 -14.62
CA LEU A 3 7.45 7.19 -15.18
C LEU A 3 7.78 6.43 -16.47
N ASN A 4 9.04 6.45 -16.93
CA ASN A 4 9.42 5.78 -18.18
C ASN A 4 9.17 4.27 -18.13
N GLU A 5 9.55 3.64 -17.02
CA GLU A 5 9.34 2.21 -16.86
C GLU A 5 7.85 1.88 -16.72
N TYR A 6 7.09 2.73 -16.03
CA TYR A 6 5.65 2.62 -15.93
C TYR A 6 5.00 2.59 -17.30
N ASN A 7 5.22 3.64 -18.10
CA ASN A 7 4.65 3.79 -19.44
C ASN A 7 5.07 2.67 -20.39
N ARG A 8 6.31 2.18 -20.29
CA ARG A 8 6.81 1.07 -21.12
C ARG A 8 6.09 -0.25 -20.85
N LYS A 9 5.61 -0.48 -19.62
CA LYS A 9 4.98 -1.74 -19.20
C LYS A 9 3.47 -1.79 -19.46
N ARG A 10 2.84 -0.68 -19.89
CA ARG A 10 1.38 -0.60 -20.09
C ARG A 10 1.03 -0.43 -21.55
N ASN A 11 -0.13 -0.98 -21.91
CA ASN A 11 -0.80 -0.69 -23.17
C ASN A 11 -2.12 0.03 -22.85
N PHE A 12 -2.13 1.36 -22.90
CA PHE A 12 -3.29 2.18 -22.54
C PHE A 12 -4.50 2.04 -23.48
N ASN A 13 -4.38 1.29 -24.57
CA ASN A 13 -5.53 0.90 -25.41
C ASN A 13 -6.25 -0.35 -24.89
N GLU A 14 -5.66 -1.06 -23.93
CA GLU A 14 -6.15 -2.35 -23.41
C GLU A 14 -6.41 -2.32 -21.90
N THR A 15 -6.14 -1.21 -21.22
CA THR A 15 -6.37 -1.07 -19.78
C THR A 15 -6.94 0.32 -19.48
N ASP A 16 -7.80 0.42 -18.46
CA ASP A 16 -8.33 1.69 -17.95
C ASP A 16 -7.34 2.39 -16.99
N GLU A 17 -6.13 1.84 -16.84
CA GLU A 17 -5.07 2.46 -16.04
C GLU A 17 -4.65 3.82 -16.63
N PRO A 18 -4.39 4.84 -15.78
CA PRO A 18 -4.04 6.17 -16.27
C PRO A 18 -2.64 6.23 -16.90
N GLU A 19 -2.47 7.10 -17.89
CA GLU A 19 -1.17 7.39 -18.48
C GLU A 19 -0.19 8.01 -17.45
N GLY A 20 1.09 7.72 -17.63
CA GLY A 20 2.16 8.23 -16.79
C GLY A 20 2.51 9.68 -17.08
N LEU A 21 1.76 10.61 -16.49
CA LEU A 21 1.99 12.05 -16.57
C LEU A 21 2.68 12.60 -15.32
N GLU A 22 3.53 13.61 -15.50
CA GLU A 22 4.17 14.33 -14.39
C GLU A 22 3.14 15.12 -13.58
N HIS A 23 3.34 15.15 -12.26
CA HIS A 23 2.48 15.88 -11.33
C HIS A 23 3.34 16.72 -10.39
N THR A 24 2.89 17.92 -10.06
CA THR A 24 3.54 18.76 -9.05
C THR A 24 2.88 18.53 -7.70
N SER A 25 3.65 17.98 -6.75
CA SER A 25 3.20 17.79 -5.37
C SER A 25 2.87 19.14 -4.73
N ASN A 26 1.65 19.28 -4.19
CA ASN A 26 1.18 20.47 -3.51
C ASN A 26 0.44 20.07 -2.23
N GLY A 27 0.81 20.68 -1.09
CA GLY A 27 0.14 20.45 0.19
C GLY A 27 0.65 19.20 0.92
N LYS A 28 -0.26 18.54 1.67
CA LYS A 28 0.07 17.32 2.42
C LYS A 28 0.22 16.14 1.47
N LEU A 29 1.31 15.39 1.63
CA LEU A 29 1.59 14.19 0.83
C LEU A 29 0.50 13.13 1.01
N LYS A 30 0.17 12.43 -0.07
CA LYS A 30 -0.85 11.38 -0.11
C LYS A 30 -0.24 9.99 -0.09
N PHE A 31 -0.96 9.07 0.54
CA PHE A 31 -0.70 7.64 0.39
C PHE A 31 -1.94 6.94 -0.14
N VAL A 32 -1.72 5.79 -0.76
CA VAL A 32 -2.78 4.83 -1.09
C VAL A 32 -2.25 3.43 -0.84
N VAL A 33 -3.13 2.55 -0.38
CA VAL A 33 -2.91 1.12 -0.35
C VAL A 33 -3.99 0.47 -1.20
N GLN A 34 -3.58 -0.18 -2.28
CA GLN A 34 -4.49 -0.92 -3.15
C GLN A 34 -4.37 -2.41 -2.82
N ARG A 35 -5.50 -3.09 -2.71
CA ARG A 35 -5.53 -4.55 -2.62
C ARG A 35 -5.69 -5.12 -4.02
N HIS A 36 -4.80 -6.04 -4.38
CA HIS A 36 -4.63 -6.47 -5.75
C HIS A 36 -4.63 -7.99 -5.85
N ALA A 37 -5.69 -8.54 -6.46
CA ALA A 37 -5.81 -9.95 -6.76
C ALA A 37 -5.28 -10.24 -8.18
N ALA A 38 -3.95 -10.36 -8.30
CA ALA A 38 -3.25 -10.57 -9.57
C ALA A 38 -2.90 -12.05 -9.80
N SER A 39 -1.62 -12.35 -10.09
CA SER A 39 -1.08 -13.72 -10.02
C SER A 39 -1.11 -14.29 -8.59
N HIS A 40 -0.98 -13.40 -7.61
CA HIS A 40 -1.16 -13.65 -6.19
C HIS A 40 -1.93 -12.47 -5.57
N LEU A 41 -2.63 -12.73 -4.48
CA LEU A 41 -3.18 -11.65 -3.66
C LEU A 41 -2.04 -10.93 -2.93
N HIS A 42 -1.97 -9.62 -3.08
CA HIS A 42 -1.03 -8.75 -2.41
C HIS A 42 -1.63 -7.35 -2.25
N TYR A 43 -0.87 -6.47 -1.60
CA TYR A 43 -1.24 -5.08 -1.42
C TYR A 43 -0.16 -4.19 -2.01
N ASP A 44 -0.53 -3.27 -2.89
CA ASP A 44 0.36 -2.23 -3.39
C ASP A 44 0.30 -1.04 -2.43
N PHE A 45 1.38 -0.84 -1.67
CA PHE A 45 1.56 0.26 -0.74
C PHE A 45 2.30 1.40 -1.45
N ARG A 46 1.70 2.59 -1.50
CA ARG A 46 2.23 3.71 -2.29
C ARG A 46 2.27 5.01 -1.50
N LEU A 47 3.38 5.73 -1.65
CA LEU A 47 3.61 7.03 -1.05
C LEU A 47 3.91 8.06 -2.14
N GLU A 48 3.18 9.17 -2.15
CA GLU A 48 3.47 10.32 -3.00
C GLU A 48 4.83 10.92 -2.62
N MET A 49 5.79 10.93 -3.54
CA MET A 49 7.05 11.65 -3.43
C MET A 49 7.52 12.07 -4.81
N ASP A 50 8.10 13.26 -4.93
CA ASP A 50 8.68 13.75 -6.19
C ASP A 50 7.68 13.71 -7.36
N GLY A 51 6.41 14.03 -7.08
CA GLY A 51 5.35 14.06 -8.09
C GLY A 51 4.87 12.69 -8.58
N VAL A 52 5.35 11.59 -8.01
CA VAL A 52 4.96 10.22 -8.37
C VAL A 52 4.59 9.41 -7.13
N LEU A 53 4.09 8.20 -7.33
CA LEU A 53 3.81 7.24 -6.28
C LEU A 53 4.95 6.23 -6.18
N LYS A 54 5.82 6.40 -5.19
CA LYS A 54 6.82 5.39 -4.82
C LYS A 54 6.09 4.18 -4.27
N SER A 55 6.32 3.02 -4.86
CA SER A 55 5.42 1.87 -4.72
C SER A 55 6.14 0.62 -4.22
N TRP A 56 5.46 -0.15 -3.37
CA TRP A 56 5.91 -1.45 -2.88
C TRP A 56 4.78 -2.47 -2.91
N ALA A 57 5.04 -3.66 -3.45
CA ALA A 57 4.16 -4.82 -3.30
C ALA A 57 4.41 -5.49 -1.93
N VAL A 58 3.37 -5.59 -1.12
CA VAL A 58 3.36 -6.15 0.24
C VAL A 58 2.50 -7.44 0.25
N PRO A 59 3.10 -8.63 0.09
CA PRO A 59 2.34 -9.87 -0.16
C PRO A 59 1.33 -10.25 0.93
N LYS A 60 1.62 -9.89 2.20
CA LYS A 60 0.71 -10.16 3.32
C LYS A 60 -0.12 -8.94 3.74
N GLY A 61 0.02 -7.83 3.04
CA GLY A 61 -0.55 -6.55 3.44
C GLY A 61 0.16 -5.88 4.62
N PRO A 62 -0.13 -4.59 4.85
CA PRO A 62 0.35 -3.82 6.00
C PRO A 62 -0.21 -4.38 7.32
N SER A 63 0.39 -3.98 8.45
CA SER A 63 -0.06 -4.42 9.77
C SER A 63 0.04 -3.30 10.80
N LEU A 64 -0.92 -3.25 11.72
CA LEU A 64 -0.82 -2.44 12.94
C LEU A 64 -0.16 -3.19 14.11
N ASP A 65 0.26 -4.45 13.95
CA ASP A 65 0.99 -5.17 14.99
C ASP A 65 2.50 -4.85 14.92
N PRO A 66 3.10 -4.21 15.94
CA PRO A 66 4.53 -3.91 15.94
C PRO A 66 5.44 -5.14 15.99
N ALA A 67 4.89 -6.34 16.25
CA ALA A 67 5.63 -7.60 16.17
C ALA A 67 5.78 -8.10 14.73
N ASP A 68 4.94 -7.63 13.81
CA ASP A 68 4.98 -8.04 12.41
C ASP A 68 6.11 -7.34 11.66
N LYS A 69 6.83 -8.13 10.86
CA LYS A 69 7.79 -7.63 9.86
C LYS A 69 7.27 -7.98 8.48
N ARG A 70 6.64 -7.00 7.81
CA ARG A 70 6.01 -7.22 6.50
C ARG A 70 7.05 -6.98 5.40
N LEU A 71 7.32 -8.00 4.60
CA LEU A 71 8.12 -7.83 3.38
C LEU A 71 7.40 -6.88 2.43
N ALA A 72 8.12 -5.88 1.94
CA ALA A 72 7.64 -4.89 0.98
C ALA A 72 8.65 -4.83 -0.18
N MET A 73 8.26 -5.33 -1.35
CA MET A 73 9.12 -5.35 -2.54
C MET A 73 8.91 -4.05 -3.31
N MET A 74 9.94 -3.24 -3.44
CA MET A 74 9.86 -2.01 -4.23
C MET A 74 9.62 -2.34 -5.69
N VAL A 75 8.65 -1.66 -6.29
CA VAL A 75 8.28 -1.79 -7.71
C VAL A 75 8.42 -0.44 -8.40
N GLU A 76 8.00 -0.36 -9.66
CA GLU A 76 8.12 0.87 -10.44
C GLU A 76 7.29 2.00 -9.84
N ASP A 77 7.75 3.23 -10.06
CA ASP A 77 6.96 4.41 -9.76
C ASP A 77 5.64 4.38 -10.54
N HIS A 78 4.55 4.82 -9.91
CA HIS A 78 3.26 4.97 -10.58
C HIS A 78 2.90 6.46 -10.71
N PRO A 79 2.14 6.88 -11.73
CA PRO A 79 1.71 8.27 -11.81
C PRO A 79 0.83 8.62 -10.63
N TYR A 80 0.86 9.89 -10.21
CA TYR A 80 0.03 10.37 -9.12
C TYR A 80 -1.47 10.08 -9.32
N SER A 81 -1.96 10.15 -10.56
CA SER A 81 -3.34 9.81 -10.93
C SER A 81 -3.72 8.36 -10.66
N TYR A 82 -2.76 7.44 -10.58
CA TYR A 82 -3.02 6.02 -10.27
C TYR A 82 -3.60 5.82 -8.87
N ARG A 83 -3.45 6.82 -7.97
CA ARG A 83 -3.93 6.72 -6.59
C ARG A 83 -5.43 6.45 -6.48
N THR A 84 -6.22 6.87 -7.47
CA THR A 84 -7.68 6.71 -7.49
C THR A 84 -8.12 5.56 -8.40
N PHE A 85 -7.19 4.77 -8.93
CA PHE A 85 -7.54 3.65 -9.80
C PHE A 85 -8.12 2.48 -9.00
N GLU A 86 -9.29 2.03 -9.44
CA GLU A 86 -9.94 0.78 -9.04
C GLU A 86 -10.53 0.14 -10.30
N GLY A 87 -10.43 -1.18 -10.43
CA GLY A 87 -10.96 -1.85 -11.61
C GLY A 87 -10.27 -3.17 -11.97
N SER A 88 -10.59 -3.67 -13.16
CA SER A 88 -9.93 -4.83 -13.76
C SER A 88 -8.76 -4.39 -14.62
N ILE A 89 -7.63 -5.07 -14.47
CA ILE A 89 -6.53 -5.03 -15.43
C ILE A 89 -6.65 -6.31 -16.28
N PRO A 90 -6.92 -6.21 -17.60
CA PRO A 90 -7.19 -7.39 -18.43
C PRO A 90 -6.02 -8.38 -18.51
N GLU A 91 -6.33 -9.66 -18.70
CA GLU A 91 -5.30 -10.70 -18.89
C GLU A 91 -4.36 -10.37 -20.06
N GLY A 92 -3.08 -10.72 -19.90
CA GLY A 92 -2.03 -10.36 -20.85
C GLY A 92 -1.35 -9.02 -20.55
N ASN A 93 -1.99 -8.14 -19.76
CA ASN A 93 -1.37 -6.90 -19.29
C ASN A 93 -0.50 -7.12 -18.04
N TYR A 94 0.49 -6.25 -17.87
CA TYR A 94 1.30 -6.23 -16.64
C TYR A 94 0.41 -5.85 -15.46
N GLY A 95 0.37 -6.69 -14.43
CA GLY A 95 -0.53 -6.49 -13.29
C GLY A 95 -1.96 -7.00 -13.52
N ALA A 96 -2.21 -7.88 -14.49
CA ALA A 96 -3.54 -8.45 -14.72
C ALA A 96 -4.19 -9.01 -13.45
N GLY A 97 -5.41 -8.57 -13.16
CA GLY A 97 -6.11 -8.85 -11.91
C GLY A 97 -7.21 -7.83 -11.59
N GLU A 98 -7.76 -7.95 -10.38
CA GLU A 98 -8.73 -7.00 -9.83
C GLU A 98 -8.06 -6.14 -8.75
N VAL A 99 -8.29 -4.82 -8.82
CA VAL A 99 -7.71 -3.81 -7.93
C VAL A 99 -8.83 -3.03 -7.23
N GLU A 100 -8.72 -2.87 -5.91
CA GLU A 100 -9.55 -1.97 -5.11
C GLU A 100 -8.67 -1.10 -4.20
N ILE A 101 -9.13 0.11 -3.88
CA ILE A 101 -8.51 0.95 -2.86
C ILE A 101 -8.88 0.36 -1.51
N TRP A 102 -7.87 -0.13 -0.80
CA TRP A 102 -8.05 -0.67 0.53
C TRP A 102 -7.94 0.41 1.61
N ASP A 103 -7.03 1.37 1.48
CA ASP A 103 -6.95 2.54 2.37
C ASP A 103 -6.32 3.70 1.61
N GLU A 104 -6.66 4.93 1.99
CA GLU A 104 -6.02 6.13 1.47
C GLU A 104 -6.02 7.25 2.52
N GLY A 105 -5.16 8.23 2.34
CA GLY A 105 -5.11 9.36 3.25
C GLY A 105 -3.91 10.26 3.00
N THR A 106 -3.51 10.97 4.06
CA THR A 106 -2.27 11.76 4.05
C THR A 106 -1.20 11.11 4.91
N TYR A 107 0.05 11.45 4.67
CA TYR A 107 1.15 11.07 5.54
C TYR A 107 2.16 12.22 5.64
N GLU A 108 2.98 12.19 6.69
CA GLU A 108 4.04 13.17 6.93
C GLU A 108 5.29 12.48 7.49
N PRO A 109 6.49 13.04 7.30
CA PRO A 109 7.71 12.51 7.90
C PRO A 109 7.61 12.53 9.43
N LEU A 110 8.08 11.47 10.08
CA LEU A 110 8.14 11.42 11.54
C LEU A 110 9.10 12.47 12.13
N GLY A 111 10.10 12.91 11.35
CA GLY A 111 11.10 13.89 11.74
C GLY A 111 11.06 15.16 10.89
N MET A 112 10.19 16.11 11.25
CA MET A 112 10.14 17.43 10.61
C MET A 112 11.49 18.16 10.72
N GLN A 113 11.89 18.84 9.65
CA GLN A 113 13.12 19.63 9.61
C GLN A 113 12.82 21.07 9.19
N LYS A 114 13.22 22.01 10.05
CA LYS A 114 13.03 23.44 9.80
C LYS A 114 13.61 23.84 8.44
N GLY A 115 12.78 24.47 7.61
CA GLY A 115 13.18 24.97 6.29
C GLY A 115 13.23 23.91 5.17
N LYS A 116 12.72 22.70 5.41
CA LYS A 116 12.55 21.67 4.38
C LYS A 116 11.09 21.28 4.26
N SER A 117 10.63 21.02 3.03
CA SER A 117 9.32 20.43 2.80
C SER A 117 9.31 18.96 3.23
N ASP A 118 8.13 18.44 3.53
CA ASP A 118 7.92 17.02 3.83
C ASP A 118 8.44 16.13 2.70
N ASP A 119 8.15 16.52 1.45
CA ASP A 119 8.60 15.81 0.25
C ASP A 119 10.13 15.69 0.21
N MET A 120 10.87 16.78 0.44
CA MET A 120 12.34 16.75 0.48
C MET A 120 12.88 15.85 1.59
N ILE A 121 12.20 15.78 2.74
CA ILE A 121 12.60 14.91 3.85
C ILE A 121 12.40 13.45 3.45
N MET A 122 11.22 13.11 2.91
CA MET A 122 10.86 11.77 2.49
C MET A 122 11.76 11.26 1.35
N GLN A 123 12.05 12.08 0.33
CA GLN A 123 13.00 11.73 -0.73
C GLN A 123 14.38 11.37 -0.18
N ARG A 124 14.92 12.18 0.75
CA ARG A 124 16.23 11.91 1.36
C ARG A 124 16.21 10.60 2.16
N GLU A 125 15.14 10.35 2.90
CA GLU A 125 14.97 9.13 3.68
C GLU A 125 14.86 7.87 2.79
N LEU A 126 14.13 7.97 1.67
CA LEU A 126 14.07 6.93 0.64
C LEU A 126 15.48 6.61 0.12
N HIS A 127 16.25 7.63 -0.26
CA HIS A 127 17.63 7.47 -0.72
C HIS A 127 18.55 6.83 0.33
N SER A 128 18.33 7.12 1.60
CA SER A 128 19.08 6.51 2.71
C SER A 128 18.70 5.06 3.01
N GLY A 129 17.58 4.57 2.44
CA GLY A 129 17.05 3.23 2.71
C GLY A 129 16.28 3.11 4.02
N SER A 130 15.83 4.22 4.62
CA SER A 130 15.12 4.23 5.91
C SER A 130 14.11 5.37 5.96
N LEU A 131 12.87 5.08 5.59
CA LEU A 131 11.72 5.98 5.68
C LEU A 131 11.04 5.85 7.04
N LYS A 132 10.71 6.98 7.66
CA LYS A 132 9.90 7.02 8.89
C LYS A 132 8.81 8.07 8.73
N PHE A 133 7.56 7.65 8.91
CA PHE A 133 6.42 8.50 8.60
C PHE A 133 5.23 8.20 9.50
N ILE A 134 4.35 9.17 9.60
CA ILE A 134 3.07 9.09 10.30
C ILE A 134 1.97 8.99 9.24
N MET A 135 1.13 7.97 9.34
CA MET A 135 -0.01 7.77 8.46
C MET A 135 -1.30 8.32 9.09
N HIS A 136 -2.12 8.94 8.24
CA HIS A 136 -3.43 9.47 8.59
C HIS A 136 -4.48 8.89 7.63
N GLY A 137 -4.67 7.57 7.69
CA GLY A 137 -5.71 6.83 6.97
C GLY A 137 -6.94 6.52 7.80
N GLU A 138 -7.86 5.76 7.21
CA GLU A 138 -8.97 5.16 7.93
C GLU A 138 -8.53 3.85 8.62
N LYS A 139 -7.69 3.05 7.95
CA LYS A 139 -7.24 1.74 8.45
C LYS A 139 -5.81 1.78 8.97
N LEU A 140 -4.93 2.56 8.35
CA LEU A 140 -3.54 2.73 8.77
C LEU A 140 -3.37 4.10 9.43
N GLN A 141 -3.06 4.06 10.72
CA GLN A 141 -2.85 5.25 11.54
C GLN A 141 -1.57 5.12 12.36
N GLY A 142 -0.96 6.26 12.66
CA GLY A 142 0.21 6.35 13.51
C GLY A 142 1.52 6.12 12.77
N GLU A 143 2.55 5.79 13.52
CA GLU A 143 3.93 5.76 13.07
C GLU A 143 4.32 4.42 12.42
N PHE A 144 4.99 4.53 11.27
CA PHE A 144 5.53 3.41 10.50
C PHE A 144 6.96 3.69 10.04
N ALA A 145 7.63 2.62 9.63
CA ALA A 145 8.90 2.70 8.93
C ALA A 145 8.95 1.73 7.74
N LEU A 146 9.62 2.16 6.66
CA LEU A 146 10.07 1.31 5.57
C LEU A 146 11.60 1.26 5.59
N VAL A 147 12.17 0.09 5.81
CA VAL A 147 13.62 -0.10 5.93
C VAL A 147 14.13 -1.05 4.86
N LYS A 148 15.05 -0.57 4.03
CA LYS A 148 15.68 -1.36 2.96
C LYS A 148 16.56 -2.45 3.56
N MET A 149 16.42 -3.68 3.07
CA MET A 149 17.24 -4.80 3.50
C MET A 149 18.65 -4.67 2.90
N LYS A 150 19.68 -4.88 3.73
CA LYS A 150 21.09 -4.81 3.29
C LYS A 150 21.58 -6.07 2.59
N THR A 151 20.84 -7.17 2.71
CA THR A 151 21.20 -8.49 2.21
C THR A 151 20.02 -9.09 1.49
N GLY A 152 20.27 -9.77 0.36
CA GLY A 152 19.22 -10.37 -0.46
C GLY A 152 18.90 -9.50 -1.68
N ASP A 153 17.64 -9.55 -2.10
CA ASP A 153 17.13 -8.79 -3.24
C ASP A 153 17.26 -7.27 -2.99
N GLU A 154 17.77 -6.54 -3.98
CA GLU A 154 18.00 -5.09 -3.88
C GLU A 154 16.71 -4.27 -3.77
N ASN A 155 15.56 -4.86 -4.12
CA ASN A 155 14.24 -4.26 -4.00
C ASN A 155 13.53 -4.65 -2.71
N ALA A 156 14.15 -5.44 -1.83
CA ALA A 156 13.51 -5.88 -0.59
C ALA A 156 13.57 -4.81 0.52
N TRP A 157 12.40 -4.48 1.06
CA TRP A 157 12.21 -3.62 2.22
C TRP A 157 11.38 -4.33 3.29
N LEU A 158 11.42 -3.81 4.52
CA LEU A 158 10.52 -4.19 5.60
C LEU A 158 9.62 -3.00 5.94
N LEU A 159 8.31 -3.21 5.85
CA LEU A 159 7.29 -2.32 6.40
C LEU A 159 7.03 -2.73 7.86
N LEU A 160 7.21 -1.77 8.77
CA LEU A 160 7.19 -1.96 10.20
C LEU A 160 6.26 -0.94 10.85
N LYS A 161 5.43 -1.40 11.79
CA LYS A 161 4.64 -0.53 12.66
C LYS A 161 5.44 -0.19 13.93
N HIS A 162 5.49 1.08 14.31
CA HIS A 162 6.02 1.47 15.63
C HIS A 162 5.01 1.22 16.74
N ARG A 163 5.51 1.09 17.98
CA ARG A 163 4.66 1.03 19.17
C ARG A 163 4.17 2.44 19.52
N ASP A 164 2.91 2.71 19.22
CA ASP A 164 2.19 3.93 19.57
C ASP A 164 0.74 3.59 19.97
N GLU A 165 -0.12 4.60 20.12
CA GLU A 165 -1.51 4.44 20.53
C GLU A 165 -2.41 3.71 19.50
N PHE A 166 -1.96 3.62 18.23
CA PHE A 166 -2.69 2.94 17.15
C PHE A 166 -2.24 1.49 16.94
N ALA A 167 -1.24 1.02 17.70
CA ALA A 167 -0.75 -0.35 17.59
C ALA A 167 -1.80 -1.39 18.01
N GLU A 168 -2.07 -2.37 17.15
CA GLU A 168 -3.05 -3.44 17.37
C GLU A 168 -2.40 -4.82 17.24
N LYS A 169 -2.44 -5.60 18.33
CA LYS A 169 -1.85 -6.95 18.34
C LYS A 169 -2.72 -7.94 17.55
N GLY A 170 -2.08 -8.76 16.72
CA GLY A 170 -2.74 -9.78 15.92
C GLY A 170 -3.49 -9.23 14.70
N TYR A 171 -3.12 -8.03 14.24
CA TYR A 171 -3.72 -7.37 13.10
C TYR A 171 -3.53 -8.17 11.80
N ASP A 172 -4.60 -8.28 11.01
CA ASP A 172 -4.58 -8.85 9.66
C ASP A 172 -5.34 -7.92 8.71
N ALA A 173 -4.69 -7.45 7.64
CA ALA A 173 -5.29 -6.54 6.67
C ALA A 173 -6.55 -7.12 6.00
N GLU A 174 -6.63 -8.45 5.86
CA GLU A 174 -7.78 -9.16 5.28
C GLU A 174 -9.01 -9.21 6.22
N ASP A 175 -8.88 -8.80 7.47
CA ASP A 175 -10.04 -8.61 8.35
C ASP A 175 -10.74 -7.25 8.11
N TYR A 176 -10.11 -6.36 7.35
CA TYR A 176 -10.58 -5.02 7.01
C TYR A 176 -10.93 -4.86 5.52
N THR A 177 -11.35 -5.95 4.87
CA THR A 177 -11.80 -5.97 3.47
C THR A 177 -13.29 -6.30 3.40
N ASP A 178 -13.99 -5.77 2.41
CA ASP A 178 -15.36 -6.19 2.11
C ASP A 178 -15.34 -7.61 1.50
N PRO A 179 -15.93 -8.63 2.16
CA PRO A 179 -15.95 -10.00 1.61
C PRO A 179 -16.74 -10.14 0.29
N ASP A 180 -17.62 -9.19 -0.01
CA ASP A 180 -18.47 -9.21 -1.21
C ASP A 180 -17.93 -8.32 -2.34
N SER A 181 -16.80 -7.64 -2.11
CA SER A 181 -16.11 -6.86 -3.14
C SER A 181 -15.72 -7.72 -4.34
N LYS A 182 -15.52 -7.07 -5.48
CA LYS A 182 -15.11 -7.74 -6.71
C LYS A 182 -13.76 -8.45 -6.53
N VAL A 183 -12.80 -7.78 -5.89
CA VAL A 183 -11.49 -8.35 -5.55
C VAL A 183 -11.63 -9.56 -4.64
N SER A 184 -12.47 -9.49 -3.60
CA SER A 184 -12.70 -10.62 -2.69
C SER A 184 -13.36 -11.83 -3.37
N ARG A 185 -14.28 -11.61 -4.32
CA ARG A 185 -14.87 -12.68 -5.12
C ARG A 185 -13.84 -13.30 -6.06
N PHE A 186 -13.14 -12.49 -6.83
CA PHE A 186 -12.10 -12.94 -7.76
C PHE A 186 -10.99 -13.71 -7.04
N ALA A 187 -10.50 -13.21 -5.90
CA ALA A 187 -9.50 -13.89 -5.09
C ALA A 187 -9.98 -15.26 -4.57
N ARG A 188 -11.25 -15.37 -4.16
CA ARG A 188 -11.83 -16.66 -3.72
C ARG A 188 -11.93 -17.67 -4.86
N GLU A 189 -12.33 -17.22 -6.05
CA GLU A 189 -12.46 -18.06 -7.24
C GLU A 189 -11.08 -18.54 -7.72
N LYS A 190 -10.10 -17.64 -7.77
CA LYS A 190 -8.76 -17.93 -8.29
C LYS A 190 -7.86 -18.70 -7.32
N PHE A 191 -7.89 -18.36 -6.03
CA PHE A 191 -6.97 -18.89 -5.03
C PHE A 191 -7.62 -19.81 -3.99
N GLY A 192 -8.95 -19.94 -4.01
CA GLY A 192 -9.71 -20.65 -3.00
C GLY A 192 -9.90 -19.87 -1.70
N THR A 193 -10.72 -20.40 -0.79
CA THR A 193 -10.94 -19.79 0.53
C THR A 193 -9.87 -20.26 1.51
N LYS A 194 -9.10 -19.32 2.08
CA LYS A 194 -8.35 -19.63 3.31
C LYS A 194 -9.36 -19.80 4.46
N LYS A 195 -9.31 -20.92 5.17
CA LYS A 195 -10.08 -21.10 6.42
C LYS A 195 -9.67 -19.98 7.39
N LYS A 196 -10.58 -19.03 7.64
CA LYS A 196 -10.38 -18.02 8.69
C LYS A 196 -10.11 -18.71 10.03
N SER A 197 -9.07 -18.26 10.73
CA SER A 197 -8.76 -18.79 12.07
C SER A 197 -9.86 -18.39 13.05
N GLU A 198 -10.05 -19.17 14.12
CA GLU A 198 -11.10 -18.99 15.11
C GLU A 198 -11.05 -17.60 15.79
N ARG A 199 -9.87 -16.99 15.86
CA ARG A 199 -9.65 -15.60 16.31
C ARG A 199 -10.33 -14.55 15.43
N GLN A 200 -10.29 -14.71 14.11
CA GLN A 200 -10.87 -13.75 13.14
C GLN A 200 -12.41 -13.73 13.22
N ARG A 201 -13.04 -14.83 13.64
CA ARG A 201 -14.49 -14.91 13.84
C ARG A 201 -14.95 -14.10 15.06
N ASN A 202 -14.14 -14.06 16.12
CA ASN A 202 -14.49 -13.39 17.36
C ASN A 202 -14.32 -11.86 17.27
N HIS A 203 -13.32 -11.37 16.51
CA HIS A 203 -13.13 -9.94 16.33
C HIS A 203 -14.28 -9.28 15.53
N LYS A 204 -14.78 -9.95 14.48
CA LYS A 204 -15.94 -9.48 13.70
C LYS A 204 -17.24 -9.46 14.51
N ARG A 205 -17.44 -10.42 15.43
CA ARG A 205 -18.59 -10.46 16.35
C ARG A 205 -18.58 -9.29 17.33
N ASN A 206 -17.44 -9.00 17.95
CA ASN A 206 -17.34 -7.92 18.93
C ASN A 206 -17.57 -6.52 18.33
N ARG A 207 -17.21 -6.31 17.05
CA ARG A 207 -17.48 -5.05 16.35
C ARG A 207 -18.95 -4.84 15.99
N LEU A 208 -19.69 -5.91 15.66
CA LEU A 208 -21.14 -5.82 15.39
C LEU A 208 -21.95 -5.53 16.67
N SER A 209 -21.45 -5.95 17.83
CA SER A 209 -22.09 -5.68 19.13
C SER A 209 -21.73 -4.33 19.77
N GLY A 210 -20.74 -3.61 19.23
CA GLY A 210 -20.29 -2.30 19.75
C GLY A 210 -20.95 -1.08 19.11
N LYS A 211 -21.88 -1.28 18.17
CA LYS A 211 -22.74 -0.23 17.59
C LYS A 211 -24.14 -0.32 18.22
N LEU A 212 -24.25 0.11 19.47
CA LEU A 212 -25.52 0.46 20.14
C LEU A 212 -25.30 1.75 20.93
#